data_AF-A0A182SVH0-F1
#
_entry.id   AF-A0A182SVH0-F1
#
_cell.length_a   1.000
_cell.length_b   1.000
_cell.length_c   1.000
_cell.angle_alpha   90.00
_cell.angle_beta   90.00
_cell.angle_gamma   90.00
#
_symmetry.space_group_name_H-M   'P 1'
#
loop_
_entity.id
_entity.type
_entity.pdbx_description
1 polymer ?
#
loop_
_entity_poly.entity_id
_entity_poly.type
_entity_poly.pdbx_seq_one_letter_code
_entity_poly.pdbx_strand_id
1 'polypeptide(L)'
;MIPLERYMASLMPLQKDISPFRSAPQPNPFKQEDFLATLDDCGPQLTSSCKGDWEGLYRRFFSSPNFKGWYETRYFELEQTLQVLHMQTLSESNLAEWAKGKLEVEIVDMILRLRHKLTLLQGNSSSAMAALPVQLNVRDTREQLLRHMENMKKSLPDDLKQILGDA
;
A
#
# COMPACT_ATOMS: atom_id res chain seq x y z
N MET A 1 21.46 -5.99 7.98
CA MET A 1 20.52 -5.07 7.31
C MET A 1 21.13 -3.68 7.29
N ILE A 2 21.16 -3.04 6.13
CA ILE A 2 21.74 -1.71 5.91
C ILE A 2 20.82 -0.65 6.58
N PRO A 3 21.35 0.33 7.35
CA PRO A 3 20.54 1.24 8.19
C PRO A 3 19.37 1.92 7.46
N LEU A 4 19.60 2.31 6.21
CA LEU A 4 18.64 3.01 5.37
C LEU A 4 17.42 2.13 4.99
N GLU A 5 17.64 0.85 4.74
CA GLU A 5 16.55 -0.09 4.43
C GLU A 5 15.70 -0.40 5.66
N ARG A 6 16.34 -0.51 6.83
CA ARG A 6 15.65 -0.66 8.11
C ARG A 6 14.74 0.52 8.39
N TYR A 7 15.25 1.73 8.20
CA TYR A 7 14.45 2.93 8.41
C TYR A 7 13.30 3.02 7.39
N MET A 8 13.52 2.69 6.12
CA MET A 8 12.43 2.59 5.13
C MET A 8 11.33 1.62 5.56
N ALA A 9 11.68 0.44 6.06
CA ALA A 9 10.70 -0.52 6.56
C ALA A 9 9.88 0.06 7.74
N SER A 10 10.49 0.90 8.58
CA SER A 10 9.79 1.57 9.69
C SER A 10 8.78 2.64 9.24
N LEU A 11 8.86 3.10 7.99
CA LEU A 11 7.89 4.02 7.43
C LEU A 11 6.57 3.34 7.03
N MET A 12 6.51 2.00 7.04
CA MET A 12 5.27 1.28 6.82
C MET A 12 4.27 1.57 7.95
N PRO A 13 3.02 1.95 7.64
CA PRO A 13 1.97 2.01 8.64
C PRO A 13 1.71 0.61 9.23
N LEU A 14 1.19 0.58 10.46
CA LEU A 14 0.87 -0.68 11.11
C LEU A 14 -0.27 -1.38 10.36
N GLN A 15 -0.23 -2.71 10.27
CA GLN A 15 -1.23 -3.48 9.55
C GLN A 15 -2.66 -3.23 10.06
N LYS A 16 -2.82 -3.00 11.37
CA LYS A 16 -4.12 -2.67 11.99
C LYS A 16 -4.73 -1.35 11.52
N ASP A 17 -3.91 -0.45 10.97
CA ASP A 17 -4.35 0.86 10.47
C ASP A 17 -4.77 0.79 8.99
N ILE A 18 -4.55 -0.36 8.33
CA ILE A 18 -5.01 -0.63 6.95
C ILE A 18 -6.50 -1.00 6.99
N SER A 19 -7.36 0.02 6.98
CA SER A 19 -8.82 -0.20 6.93
C SER A 19 -9.25 -0.67 5.54
N PRO A 20 -10.05 -1.75 5.42
CA PRO A 20 -10.57 -2.19 4.11
C PRO A 20 -11.55 -1.18 3.50
N PHE A 21 -12.20 -0.35 4.34
CA PHE A 21 -13.31 0.50 3.90
C PHE A 21 -12.90 1.94 3.59
N ARG A 22 -11.61 2.25 3.70
CA ARG A 22 -11.03 3.57 3.38
C ARG A 22 -10.06 3.44 2.21
N SER A 23 -9.42 4.54 1.84
CA SER A 23 -8.30 4.47 0.90
C SER A 23 -7.12 3.74 1.54
N ALA A 24 -6.30 3.08 0.72
CA ALA A 24 -5.04 2.51 1.19
C ALA A 24 -4.19 3.62 1.84
N PRO A 25 -3.60 3.36 3.02
CA PRO A 25 -2.74 4.34 3.65
C PRO A 25 -1.49 4.57 2.80
N GLN A 26 -0.88 5.74 2.98
CA GLN A 26 0.39 6.08 2.36
C GLN A 26 1.55 5.72 3.29
N PRO A 27 2.74 5.42 2.76
CA PRO A 27 3.93 5.30 3.60
C PRO A 27 4.17 6.60 4.36
N ASN A 28 4.72 6.50 5.57
CA ASN A 28 5.11 7.69 6.32
C ASN A 28 6.22 8.45 5.56
N PRO A 29 6.24 9.79 5.61
CA PRO A 29 7.26 10.57 4.92
C PRO A 29 8.65 10.28 5.51
N PHE A 30 9.65 10.16 4.65
CA PHE A 30 11.03 9.99 5.09
C PHE A 30 11.54 11.30 5.70
N LYS A 31 12.03 11.24 6.94
CA LYS A 31 12.60 12.40 7.63
C LYS A 31 14.08 12.16 7.88
N GLN A 32 14.92 13.00 7.27
CA GLN A 32 16.38 12.86 7.34
C GLN A 32 16.88 12.92 8.79
N GLU A 33 16.43 13.89 9.58
CA GLU A 33 16.88 14.03 10.97
C GLU A 33 16.48 12.84 11.85
N ASP A 34 15.26 12.32 11.68
CA ASP A 34 14.80 11.13 12.39
C ASP A 34 15.66 9.91 12.02
N PHE A 35 16.01 9.75 10.73
CA PHE A 35 16.93 8.70 10.30
C PHE A 35 18.31 8.87 10.95
N LEU A 36 18.88 10.08 10.93
CA LEU A 36 20.20 10.34 11.48
C LEU A 36 20.25 10.06 12.99
N ALA A 37 19.17 10.37 13.72
CA ALA A 37 19.03 10.03 15.14
C ALA A 37 19.05 8.50 15.38
N THR A 38 18.63 7.68 14.40
CA THR A 38 18.73 6.22 14.52
C THR A 38 20.15 5.69 14.31
N LEU A 39 21.10 6.48 13.82
CA LEU A 39 22.45 6.00 13.53
C LEU A 39 23.24 5.67 14.79
N ASP A 40 22.93 6.27 15.93
CA ASP A 40 23.61 5.96 17.20
C ASP A 40 23.29 4.53 17.66
N ASP A 41 22.01 4.14 17.61
CA ASP A 41 21.55 2.82 18.06
C ASP A 41 21.57 1.75 16.96
N CYS A 42 21.38 2.16 15.71
CA CYS A 42 21.09 1.29 14.57
C CYS A 42 21.97 1.56 13.34
N GLY A 43 23.12 2.21 13.53
CA GLY A 43 23.99 2.61 12.44
C GLY A 43 24.86 1.50 11.83
N PRO A 44 25.71 1.86 10.85
CA PRO A 44 26.57 0.92 10.13
C PRO A 44 27.51 0.11 11.03
N GLN A 45 27.82 0.60 12.24
CA GLN A 45 28.62 -0.10 13.26
C GLN A 45 28.07 -1.48 13.64
N LEU A 46 26.77 -1.73 13.43
CA LEU A 46 26.16 -3.03 13.66
C LEU A 46 26.51 -4.08 12.60
N THR A 47 27.01 -3.64 11.44
CA THR A 47 27.30 -4.51 10.28
C THR A 47 28.70 -4.32 9.69
N SER A 48 29.43 -3.29 10.13
CA SER A 48 30.73 -2.90 9.64
C SER A 48 31.65 -2.51 10.81
N SER A 49 32.91 -2.95 10.76
CA SER A 49 33.95 -2.53 11.70
C SER A 49 34.59 -1.19 11.35
N CYS A 50 34.19 -0.57 10.24
CA CYS A 50 34.67 0.74 9.82
C CYS A 50 34.20 1.83 10.81
N LYS A 51 35.12 2.72 11.18
CA LYS A 51 34.84 3.91 12.00
C LYS A 51 34.91 5.14 11.10
N GLY A 52 34.00 6.09 11.29
CA GLY A 52 33.97 7.33 10.51
C GLY A 52 32.77 8.20 10.85
N ASP A 53 32.72 9.36 10.21
CA ASP A 53 31.59 10.29 10.27
C ASP A 53 30.42 9.76 9.41
N TRP A 54 29.61 8.86 10.01
CA TRP A 54 28.45 8.28 9.35
C TRP A 54 27.35 9.31 9.09
N GLU A 55 27.14 10.23 10.03
CA GLU A 55 26.15 11.29 9.90
C GLU A 55 26.48 12.18 8.69
N GLY A 56 27.72 12.69 8.61
CA GLY A 56 28.17 13.51 7.49
C GLY A 56 28.15 12.76 6.16
N LEU A 57 28.43 11.45 6.16
CA LEU A 57 28.30 10.61 4.96
C LEU A 57 26.84 10.58 4.48
N TYR A 58 25.88 10.29 5.35
CA TYR A 58 24.48 10.22 4.97
C TYR A 58 23.92 11.59 4.59
N ARG A 59 24.30 12.68 5.27
CA ARG A 59 23.92 14.05 4.89
C ARG A 59 24.37 14.40 3.47
N ARG A 60 25.61 14.03 3.11
CA ARG A 60 26.12 14.19 1.73
C ARG A 60 25.38 13.30 0.74
N PHE A 61 25.08 12.06 1.12
CA PHE A 61 24.33 11.13 0.28
C PHE A 61 22.91 11.63 0.00
N PHE A 62 22.20 12.16 1.00
CA PHE A 62 20.86 12.72 0.84
C PHE A 62 20.80 13.93 -0.09
N SER A 63 21.90 14.66 -0.19
CA SER A 63 22.04 15.79 -1.12
C SER A 63 22.35 15.33 -2.56
N SER A 64 22.61 14.04 -2.78
CA SER A 64 23.01 13.51 -4.08
C SER A 64 21.81 13.04 -4.92
N PRO A 65 21.91 13.08 -6.27
CA PRO A 65 20.88 12.51 -7.16
C PRO A 65 20.65 11.01 -6.94
N ASN A 66 21.67 10.28 -6.46
CA ASN A 66 21.57 8.85 -6.19
C ASN A 66 20.55 8.56 -5.09
N PHE A 67 20.53 9.37 -4.03
CA PHE A 67 19.53 9.20 -2.98
C PHE A 67 18.12 9.46 -3.51
N LYS A 68 17.94 10.49 -4.34
CA LYS A 68 16.63 10.79 -4.92
C LYS A 68 16.06 9.61 -5.69
N GLY A 69 16.81 9.06 -6.65
CA GLY A 69 16.36 7.92 -7.44
C GLY A 69 16.16 6.66 -6.60
N TRP A 70 17.05 6.41 -5.64
CA TRP A 70 16.90 5.30 -4.70
C TRP A 70 15.63 5.44 -3.83
N TYR A 71 15.36 6.64 -3.32
CA TYR A 71 14.20 6.92 -2.49
C TYR A 71 12.90 6.77 -3.27
N GLU A 72 12.81 7.34 -4.47
CA GLU A 72 11.63 7.25 -5.34
C GLU A 72 11.28 5.77 -5.62
N THR A 73 12.27 4.95 -5.98
CA THR A 73 12.06 3.51 -6.19
C THR A 73 11.56 2.81 -4.92
N ARG A 74 12.22 3.02 -3.77
CA ARG A 74 11.82 2.35 -2.51
C ARG A 74 10.47 2.83 -2.01
N TYR A 75 10.16 4.11 -2.14
CA TYR A 75 8.86 4.66 -1.75
C TYR A 75 7.74 4.07 -2.61
N PHE A 76 7.96 3.96 -3.92
CA PHE A 76 7.02 3.31 -4.83
C PHE A 76 6.79 1.83 -4.45
N GLU A 77 7.84 1.08 -4.12
CA GLU A 77 7.71 -0.31 -3.64
C GLU A 77 6.86 -0.40 -2.36
N LEU A 78 7.03 0.54 -1.41
CA LEU A 78 6.21 0.60 -0.20
C LEU A 78 4.75 0.91 -0.52
N GLU A 79 4.48 1.88 -1.39
CA GLU A 79 3.12 2.19 -1.86
C GLU A 79 2.45 0.96 -2.50
N GLN A 80 3.15 0.27 -3.40
CA GLN A 80 2.61 -0.95 -4.02
C GLN A 80 2.34 -2.05 -2.99
N THR A 81 3.24 -2.22 -2.02
CA THR A 81 3.04 -3.17 -0.91
C THR A 81 1.78 -2.83 -0.12
N LEU A 82 1.53 -1.55 0.16
CA LEU A 82 0.32 -1.11 0.85
C LEU A 82 -0.95 -1.32 0.02
N GLN A 83 -0.87 -1.13 -1.31
CA GLN A 83 -1.99 -1.46 -2.20
C GLN A 83 -2.32 -2.95 -2.16
N VAL A 84 -1.31 -3.80 -2.17
CA VAL A 84 -1.46 -5.27 -2.05
C VAL A 84 -2.13 -5.64 -0.74
N LEU A 85 -1.58 -5.17 0.39
CA LEU A 85 -2.14 -5.45 1.71
C LEU A 85 -3.58 -4.97 1.82
N HIS A 86 -3.88 -3.77 1.32
CA HIS A 86 -5.24 -3.24 1.31
C HIS A 86 -6.18 -4.10 0.45
N MET A 87 -5.74 -4.59 -0.73
CA MET A 87 -6.57 -5.48 -1.55
C MET A 87 -6.86 -6.79 -0.84
N GLN A 88 -5.88 -7.35 -0.14
CA GLN A 88 -6.05 -8.53 0.68
C GLN A 88 -7.09 -8.29 1.79
N THR A 89 -6.90 -7.26 2.62
CA THR A 89 -7.84 -6.94 3.71
C THR A 89 -9.24 -6.66 3.20
N LEU A 90 -9.37 -5.99 2.05
CA LEU A 90 -10.65 -5.73 1.40
C LEU A 90 -11.34 -7.03 0.94
N SER A 91 -10.59 -7.96 0.35
CA SER A 91 -11.14 -9.26 -0.07
C SER A 91 -11.63 -10.11 1.12
N GLU A 92 -10.90 -10.07 2.23
CA GLU A 92 -11.23 -10.81 3.46
C GLU A 92 -12.37 -10.15 4.26
N SER A 93 -12.66 -8.87 4.01
CA SER A 93 -13.68 -8.12 4.72
C SER A 93 -15.12 -8.51 4.33
N ASN A 94 -16.07 -8.26 5.25
CA ASN A 94 -17.50 -8.48 5.01
C ASN A 94 -18.18 -7.17 4.52
N LEU A 95 -18.11 -6.94 3.21
CA LEU A 95 -18.72 -5.75 2.60
C LEU A 95 -20.25 -5.74 2.63
N ALA A 96 -20.89 -6.91 2.69
CA ALA A 96 -22.35 -7.02 2.83
C ALA A 96 -22.83 -6.50 4.19
N GLU A 97 -22.09 -6.81 5.26
CA GLU A 97 -22.35 -6.25 6.58
C GLU A 97 -22.05 -4.76 6.63
N TRP A 98 -20.91 -4.34 6.06
CA TRP A 98 -20.53 -2.92 6.00
C TRP A 98 -21.58 -2.05 5.30
N ALA A 99 -22.21 -2.55 4.22
CA ALA A 99 -23.21 -1.82 3.47
C ALA A 99 -24.51 -1.58 4.27
N LYS A 100 -24.78 -2.35 5.34
CA LYS A 100 -25.96 -2.14 6.18
C LYS A 100 -25.83 -0.80 6.91
N GLY A 101 -26.80 0.08 6.69
CA GLY A 101 -26.82 1.42 7.31
C GLY A 101 -25.86 2.42 6.66
N LYS A 102 -25.34 2.12 5.46
CA LYS A 102 -24.60 3.06 4.63
C LYS A 102 -25.50 3.79 3.66
N LEU A 103 -25.11 5.01 3.31
CA LEU A 103 -25.78 5.76 2.26
C LEU A 103 -25.49 5.11 0.90
N GLU A 104 -26.44 5.20 -0.03
CA GLU A 104 -26.28 4.67 -1.38
C GLU A 104 -25.05 5.23 -2.08
N VAL A 105 -24.72 6.51 -1.87
CA VAL A 105 -23.50 7.14 -2.40
C VAL A 105 -22.22 6.50 -1.88
N GLU A 106 -22.19 6.07 -0.61
CA GLU A 106 -21.03 5.37 -0.04
C GLU A 106 -20.88 3.98 -0.67
N ILE A 107 -21.99 3.28 -0.90
CA ILE A 107 -22.02 1.97 -1.55
C ILE A 107 -21.55 2.09 -3.01
N VAL A 108 -22.04 3.09 -3.74
CA VAL A 108 -21.62 3.39 -5.11
C VAL A 108 -20.12 3.71 -5.17
N ASP A 109 -19.61 4.57 -4.28
CA ASP A 109 -18.18 4.89 -4.19
C ASP A 109 -17.33 3.62 -3.91
N MET A 110 -17.81 2.73 -3.03
CA MET A 110 -17.14 1.45 -2.79
C MET A 110 -17.13 0.56 -4.05
N ILE A 111 -18.22 0.49 -4.80
CA ILE A 111 -18.28 -0.24 -6.07
C ILE A 111 -17.27 0.32 -7.08
N LEU A 112 -17.17 1.64 -7.21
CA LEU A 112 -16.19 2.29 -8.09
C LEU A 112 -14.74 1.98 -7.66
N ARG A 113 -14.46 2.00 -6.36
CA ARG A 113 -13.15 1.61 -5.82
C ARG A 113 -12.82 0.13 -6.09
N LEU A 114 -13.80 -0.77 -5.96
CA LEU A 114 -13.62 -2.18 -6.31
C LEU A 114 -13.32 -2.37 -7.80
N ARG A 115 -14.07 -1.69 -8.68
CA ARG A 115 -13.81 -1.71 -10.13
C ARG A 115 -12.39 -1.27 -10.45
N HIS A 116 -11.95 -0.14 -9.88
CA HIS A 116 -10.59 0.35 -10.07
C HIS A 116 -9.53 -0.67 -9.63
N LYS A 117 -9.69 -1.28 -8.45
CA LYS A 117 -8.77 -2.33 -7.96
C LYS A 117 -8.78 -3.58 -8.86
N LEU A 118 -9.93 -3.98 -9.37
CA LEU A 118 -10.04 -5.09 -10.33
C LEU A 118 -9.33 -4.78 -11.66
N THR A 119 -9.37 -3.54 -12.13
CA THR A 119 -8.61 -3.10 -13.31
C THR A 119 -7.11 -3.13 -13.04
N LEU A 120 -6.65 -2.69 -11.86
CA LEU A 120 -5.23 -2.77 -11.47
C LEU A 120 -4.73 -4.22 -11.45
N LEU A 121 -5.53 -5.16 -10.94
CA LEU A 121 -5.20 -6.60 -10.96
C LEU A 121 -5.13 -7.19 -12.38
N GLN A 122 -5.78 -6.57 -13.36
CA GLN A 122 -5.74 -7.01 -14.77
C GLN A 122 -4.57 -6.37 -15.54
N GLY A 123 -4.28 -5.09 -15.26
CA GLY A 123 -3.24 -4.31 -15.95
C GLY A 123 -1.83 -4.51 -15.39
N ASN A 124 -1.69 -4.83 -14.10
CA ASN A 124 -0.38 -5.09 -13.51
C ASN A 124 0.18 -6.40 -14.06
N SER A 125 1.23 -6.31 -14.88
CA SER A 125 2.06 -7.45 -15.25
C SER A 125 2.50 -8.15 -13.96
N SER A 126 2.26 -9.46 -13.88
CA SER A 126 2.59 -10.31 -12.72
C SER A 126 4.02 -10.15 -12.20
N SER A 127 4.95 -9.64 -13.02
CA SER A 127 6.33 -9.35 -12.67
C SER A 127 6.53 -8.26 -11.61
N ALA A 128 5.79 -7.16 -11.65
CA ALA A 128 5.96 -6.05 -10.70
C ALA A 128 5.48 -6.43 -9.29
N MET A 129 4.38 -7.19 -9.22
CA MET A 129 3.82 -7.69 -7.96
C MET A 129 4.64 -8.87 -7.41
N ALA A 130 5.28 -9.67 -8.26
CA ALA A 130 6.13 -10.79 -7.84
C ALA A 130 7.41 -10.35 -7.13
N ALA A 131 7.89 -9.12 -7.39
CA ALA A 131 9.06 -8.55 -6.73
C ALA A 131 8.76 -7.94 -5.35
N LEU A 132 7.48 -7.81 -4.96
CA LEU A 132 7.11 -7.21 -3.69
C LEU A 132 7.33 -8.18 -2.52
N PRO A 133 7.62 -7.68 -1.31
CA PRO A 133 7.80 -8.52 -0.11
C PRO A 133 6.56 -9.34 0.27
N VAL A 134 5.37 -8.85 -0.08
CA VAL A 134 4.10 -9.49 0.22
C VAL A 134 3.50 -10.05 -1.06
N GLN A 135 3.19 -11.34 -1.06
CA GLN A 135 2.53 -11.99 -2.19
C GLN A 135 1.02 -12.01 -2.01
N LEU A 136 0.32 -11.58 -3.06
CA LEU A 136 -1.13 -11.67 -3.17
C LEU A 136 -1.50 -12.92 -3.97
N ASN A 137 -2.46 -13.71 -3.48
CA ASN A 137 -3.14 -14.66 -4.37
C ASN A 137 -4.09 -13.88 -5.29
N VAL A 138 -3.55 -13.45 -6.44
CA VAL A 138 -4.24 -12.57 -7.40
C VAL A 138 -5.56 -13.16 -7.87
N ARG A 139 -5.61 -14.48 -8.11
CA ARG A 139 -6.81 -15.15 -8.60
C ARG A 139 -7.91 -15.13 -7.55
N ASP A 140 -7.63 -15.62 -6.35
CA ASP A 140 -8.62 -15.72 -5.28
C ASP A 140 -9.09 -14.33 -4.84
N THR A 141 -8.15 -13.38 -4.73
CA THR A 141 -8.47 -11.98 -4.40
C THR A 141 -9.40 -11.39 -5.46
N ARG A 142 -9.13 -11.61 -6.74
CA ARG A 142 -9.98 -11.10 -7.84
C ARG A 142 -11.38 -11.70 -7.79
N GLU A 143 -11.50 -13.01 -7.62
CA GLU A 143 -12.80 -13.70 -7.53
C GLU A 143 -13.61 -13.18 -6.34
N GLN A 144 -12.96 -12.97 -5.20
CA GLN A 144 -13.58 -12.44 -3.99
C GLN A 144 -14.05 -10.98 -4.14
N LEU A 145 -13.23 -10.10 -4.72
CA LEU A 145 -13.59 -8.71 -4.98
C LEU A 145 -14.74 -8.60 -5.99
N LEU A 146 -14.76 -9.44 -7.03
CA LEU A 146 -15.89 -9.53 -7.97
C LEU A 146 -17.18 -9.92 -7.24
N ARG A 147 -17.12 -10.95 -6.39
CA ARG A 147 -18.28 -11.39 -5.61
C ARG A 147 -18.81 -10.28 -4.71
N HIS A 148 -17.93 -9.55 -4.02
CA HIS A 148 -18.30 -8.42 -3.19
C HIS A 148 -18.98 -7.31 -3.99
N MET A 149 -18.42 -6.96 -5.15
CA MET A 149 -18.98 -5.95 -6.04
C MET A 149 -20.40 -6.32 -6.48
N GLU A 150 -20.62 -7.55 -6.93
CA GLU A 150 -21.93 -8.03 -7.36
C GLU A 150 -22.95 -8.07 -6.21
N ASN A 151 -22.52 -8.43 -5.00
CA ASN A 151 -23.39 -8.38 -3.83
C ASN A 151 -23.82 -6.94 -3.48
N MET A 152 -22.91 -5.97 -3.55
CA MET A 152 -23.24 -4.57 -3.31
C MET A 152 -24.11 -3.95 -4.41
N LYS A 153 -23.92 -4.35 -5.68
CA LYS A 153 -24.83 -3.93 -6.76
C LYS A 153 -26.26 -4.41 -6.51
N LYS A 154 -26.44 -5.62 -5.98
CA LYS A 154 -27.76 -6.18 -5.66
C LYS A 154 -28.47 -5.43 -4.52
N SER A 155 -27.72 -4.82 -3.59
CA SER A 155 -28.31 -4.06 -2.48
C SER A 155 -28.75 -2.64 -2.86
N LEU A 156 -28.39 -2.14 -4.04
CA LEU A 156 -28.81 -0.83 -4.53
C LEU A 156 -30.24 -0.87 -5.12
N PRO A 157 -30.95 0.27 -5.19
CA PRO A 157 -32.19 0.38 -5.94
C PRO A 157 -31.93 0.36 -7.47
N ASP A 158 -32.99 0.13 -8.24
CA ASP A 158 -32.87 -0.20 -9.67
C ASP A 158 -32.41 0.98 -10.55
N ASP A 159 -32.72 2.20 -10.15
CA ASP A 159 -32.24 3.44 -10.78
C ASP A 159 -30.70 3.53 -10.74
N LEU A 160 -30.09 3.24 -9.59
CA LEU A 160 -28.63 3.25 -9.42
C LEU A 160 -27.97 2.03 -10.08
N LYS A 161 -28.64 0.88 -10.12
CA LYS A 161 -28.15 -0.31 -10.85
C LYS A 161 -28.00 -0.03 -12.34
N GLN A 162 -28.97 0.66 -12.94
CA GLN A 162 -28.94 0.99 -14.37
C GLN A 162 -27.72 1.86 -14.70
N ILE A 163 -27.42 2.86 -13.86
CA ILE A 163 -26.26 3.74 -14.02
C ILE A 163 -24.93 2.95 -13.91
N LEU A 164 -24.88 1.92 -13.07
CA LEU A 164 -23.69 1.10 -12.84
C LEU A 164 -23.51 -0.04 -13.86
N GLY A 165 -24.53 -0.37 -14.64
CA GLY A 165 -24.58 -1.51 -15.57
C GLY A 165 -23.86 -1.29 -16.91
N ASP A 166 -23.60 -0.04 -17.29
CA ASP A 166 -23.20 0.33 -18.66
C ASP A 166 -21.71 0.70 -18.82
N ALA A 167 -20.85 0.35 -17.87
CA ALA A 167 -19.41 0.64 -17.93
C ALA A 167 -18.56 -0.60 -17.69
#